data_AF-A0A7Y6CU27-F1
#
_entry.id   AF-A0A7Y6CU27-F1
#
_cell.length_a   1.000
_cell.length_b   1.000
_cell.length_c   1.000
_cell.angle_alpha   90.00
_cell.angle_beta   90.00
_cell.angle_gamma   90.00
#
_symmetry.space_group_name_H-M   'P 1'
#
loop_
_entity.id
_entity.type
_entity.pdbx_description
1 polymer ?
#
loop_
_entity_poly.entity_id
_entity_poly.type
_entity_poly.pdbx_seq_one_letter_code
_entity_poly.pdbx_strand_id
1 'polypeptide(L)'
;MNDHPVQLAVDDDLRRSRLTVLFRLLLAIPHFVWVILWSIAVFFAAIAGWLAALFTGRLPGALHRFFCAYVRYVTHLGAYLAIAANPYPGFVGDPGYPVDVRLPAEPARQRRWTIAIRILLALPALILAGILGTGLHSGGGSWESSEGSTGSRGGVATFGGVAAICALLGWFASLATGRMPLGLRNLGAYGLGYTAQAYSYGLLLTDRYPNSDPESVGPQWELPQHPVRLELADDGRRSRLTVFFRFLFAIPHFVWLLLWTFAAFLAAIANGVVALVRGRSAEPLHRFLAAYVRYAAHVTAFVTLVANPFPGFTGVPGYPVDISIGPPERQSRWV
;
A
#
# COMPACT_ATOMS: atom_id res chain seq x y z
N MET A 1 -19.40 -3.86 -12.06
CA MET A 1 -18.63 -3.15 -11.00
C MET A 1 -19.17 -3.60 -9.68
N ASN A 2 -18.37 -4.33 -8.91
CA ASN A 2 -18.80 -4.89 -7.64
C ASN A 2 -18.39 -3.92 -6.53
N ASP A 3 -19.30 -3.08 -6.07
CA ASP A 3 -19.06 -2.21 -4.92
C ASP A 3 -18.71 -3.08 -3.70
N HIS A 4 -17.48 -2.94 -3.22
CA HIS A 4 -17.10 -3.51 -1.94
C HIS A 4 -17.89 -2.76 -0.85
N PRO A 5 -18.45 -3.44 0.18
CA PRO A 5 -19.29 -2.78 1.17
C PRO A 5 -18.52 -1.86 2.13
N VAL A 6 -17.19 -1.87 2.03
CA VAL A 6 -16.27 -0.99 2.75
C VAL A 6 -15.49 -0.19 1.72
N GLN A 7 -15.68 1.14 1.71
CA GLN A 7 -15.07 2.07 0.76
C GLN A 7 -14.51 3.28 1.49
N LEU A 8 -13.37 3.78 1.02
CA LEU A 8 -12.81 5.03 1.51
C LEU A 8 -13.42 6.23 0.75
N ALA A 9 -13.89 7.22 1.49
CA ALA A 9 -14.27 8.53 0.98
C ALA A 9 -13.15 9.53 1.29
N VAL A 10 -12.68 10.24 0.27
CA VAL A 10 -11.59 11.23 0.40
C VAL A 10 -12.08 12.57 -0.12
N ASP A 11 -12.26 13.51 0.79
CA ASP A 11 -12.65 14.92 0.55
C ASP A 11 -11.62 15.86 1.19
N ASP A 12 -10.35 15.66 0.83
CA ASP A 12 -9.20 16.39 1.37
C ASP A 12 -8.72 17.50 0.42
N ASP A 13 -8.42 18.67 0.98
CA ASP A 13 -8.04 19.89 0.25
C ASP A 13 -6.54 20.01 -0.06
N LEU A 14 -5.73 19.00 0.31
CA LEU A 14 -4.27 18.93 0.21
C LEU A 14 -3.50 20.03 0.97
N ARG A 15 -4.16 20.99 1.62
CA ARG A 15 -3.48 22.10 2.31
C ARG A 15 -3.00 21.62 3.67
N ARG A 16 -1.77 21.99 4.03
CA ARG A 16 -1.14 21.54 5.28
C ARG A 16 -0.52 22.73 6.00
N SER A 17 -0.90 22.89 7.28
CA SER A 17 -0.22 23.85 8.14
C SER A 17 1.14 23.29 8.55
N ARG A 18 2.21 24.06 8.33
CA ARG A 18 3.58 23.63 8.62
C ARG A 18 3.78 23.30 10.11
N LEU A 19 3.17 24.08 10.99
CA LEU A 19 3.26 23.90 12.44
C LEU A 19 2.56 22.60 12.89
N THR A 20 1.35 22.34 12.40
CA THR A 20 0.61 21.12 12.77
C THR A 20 1.24 19.87 12.20
N VAL A 21 1.89 19.96 11.03
CA VAL A 21 2.68 18.87 10.45
C VAL A 21 3.96 18.62 11.26
N LEU A 22 4.67 19.67 11.67
CA LEU A 22 5.90 19.55 12.46
C LEU A 22 5.63 18.88 13.82
N PHE A 23 4.63 19.38 14.55
CA PHE A 23 4.27 18.86 15.87
C PHE A 23 3.28 17.68 15.81
N ARG A 24 3.01 17.12 14.62
CA ARG A 24 1.97 16.12 14.42
C ARG A 24 2.15 14.88 15.30
N LEU A 25 3.37 14.36 15.39
CA LEU A 25 3.69 13.19 16.21
C LEU A 25 3.51 13.48 17.70
N LEU A 26 3.85 14.69 18.15
CA LEU A 26 3.65 15.12 19.53
C LEU A 26 2.15 15.25 19.86
N LEU A 27 1.37 15.85 18.95
CA LEU A 27 -0.08 15.97 19.07
C LEU A 27 -0.80 14.62 19.05
N ALA A 28 -0.20 13.59 18.44
CA ALA A 28 -0.74 12.24 18.37
C ALA A 28 -0.49 11.40 19.64
N ILE A 29 0.29 11.89 20.62
CA ILE A 29 0.57 11.14 21.86
C ILE A 29 -0.70 10.70 22.59
N PRO A 30 -1.72 11.58 22.80
CA PRO A 30 -2.99 11.16 23.41
C PRO A 30 -3.68 10.03 22.63
N HIS A 31 -3.63 10.08 21.29
CA HIS A 31 -4.19 9.05 20.43
C HIS A 31 -3.45 7.72 20.52
N PHE A 32 -2.13 7.71 20.74
CA PHE A 32 -1.38 6.47 20.94
C PHE A 32 -1.82 5.74 22.21
N VAL A 33 -1.98 6.47 23.32
CA VAL A 33 -2.52 5.89 24.56
C VAL A 33 -3.94 5.38 24.34
N TRP A 34 -4.78 6.18 23.69
CA TRP A 34 -6.17 5.83 23.45
C TRP A 34 -6.34 4.62 22.52
N VAL A 35 -5.60 4.56 21.40
CA VAL A 35 -5.68 3.42 20.47
C VAL A 35 -5.22 2.13 21.13
N ILE A 36 -4.21 2.17 22.02
CA ILE A 36 -3.77 0.99 22.78
C ILE A 36 -4.90 0.49 23.68
N LEU A 37 -5.48 1.37 24.51
CA LEU A 37 -6.59 1.02 25.40
C LEU A 37 -7.80 0.49 24.62
N TRP A 38 -8.15 1.15 23.52
CA TRP A 38 -9.29 0.74 22.72
C TRP A 38 -9.05 -0.58 21.98
N SER A 39 -7.80 -0.82 21.52
CA SER A 39 -7.39 -2.10 20.91
C SER A 39 -7.50 -3.26 21.90
N ILE A 40 -7.19 -3.05 23.18
CA ILE A 40 -7.38 -4.07 24.22
C ILE A 40 -8.87 -4.42 24.36
N ALA A 41 -9.75 -3.41 24.41
CA ALA A 41 -11.19 -3.64 24.46
C ALA A 41 -11.71 -4.37 23.20
N VAL A 42 -11.22 -3.98 22.02
CA VAL A 42 -11.54 -4.62 20.74
C VAL A 42 -11.06 -6.06 20.70
N PHE A 43 -9.89 -6.38 21.24
CA PHE A 43 -9.37 -7.74 21.29
C PHE A 43 -10.33 -8.68 22.02
N PHE A 44 -10.75 -8.34 23.24
CA PHE A 44 -11.71 -9.14 24.00
C PHE A 44 -13.09 -9.16 23.35
N ALA A 45 -13.55 -8.02 22.84
CA ALA A 45 -14.82 -7.91 22.12
C ALA A 45 -14.83 -8.77 20.85
N ALA A 46 -13.70 -8.88 20.13
CA ALA A 46 -13.55 -9.69 18.93
C ALA A 46 -13.65 -11.18 19.24
N ILE A 47 -13.06 -11.64 20.35
CA ILE A 47 -13.21 -13.03 20.82
C ILE A 47 -14.68 -13.31 21.14
N ALA A 48 -15.33 -12.43 21.92
CA ALA A 48 -16.75 -12.57 22.26
C ALA A 48 -17.65 -12.53 21.02
N GLY A 49 -17.37 -11.62 20.08
CA GLY A 49 -18.09 -11.45 18.83
C GLY A 49 -17.94 -12.64 17.89
N TRP A 50 -16.73 -13.21 17.79
CA TRP A 50 -16.46 -14.41 17.02
C TRP A 50 -17.23 -15.61 17.57
N LEU A 51 -17.18 -15.84 18.89
CA LEU A 51 -17.97 -16.90 19.54
C LEU A 51 -19.47 -16.70 19.31
N ALA A 52 -20.00 -15.49 19.56
CA ALA A 52 -21.40 -15.18 19.35
C ALA A 52 -21.83 -15.38 17.88
N ALA A 53 -21.00 -14.95 16.93
CA ALA A 53 -21.26 -15.11 15.50
C ALA A 53 -21.21 -16.58 15.06
N LEU A 54 -20.38 -17.42 15.69
CA LEU A 54 -20.32 -18.85 15.38
C LEU A 54 -21.65 -19.57 15.68
N PHE A 55 -22.30 -19.21 16.81
CA PHE A 55 -23.60 -19.77 17.18
C PHE A 55 -24.77 -19.09 16.45
N THR A 56 -24.75 -17.77 16.34
CA THR A 56 -25.90 -17.02 15.79
C THR A 56 -25.84 -16.82 14.28
N GLY A 57 -24.67 -16.98 13.66
CA GLY A 57 -24.42 -16.71 12.24
C GLY A 57 -24.37 -15.21 11.89
N ARG A 58 -24.42 -14.31 12.88
CA ARG A 58 -24.36 -12.85 12.69
C ARG A 58 -23.68 -12.18 13.88
N LEU A 59 -23.04 -11.04 13.67
CA LEU A 59 -22.47 -10.28 14.77
C LEU A 59 -23.58 -9.58 15.59
N PRO A 60 -23.55 -9.62 16.94
CA PRO A 60 -24.48 -8.85 17.76
C PRO A 60 -24.42 -7.35 17.44
N GLY A 61 -25.57 -6.68 17.35
CA GLY A 61 -25.63 -5.28 16.89
C GLY A 61 -24.81 -4.30 17.72
N ALA A 62 -24.66 -4.53 19.04
CA ALA A 62 -23.81 -3.71 19.89
C ALA A 62 -22.31 -3.84 19.54
N LEU A 63 -21.83 -5.07 19.31
CA LEU A 63 -20.46 -5.34 18.89
C LEU A 63 -20.19 -4.83 17.47
N HIS A 64 -21.18 -4.95 16.56
CA HIS A 64 -21.10 -4.37 15.21
C HIS A 64 -20.87 -2.87 15.25
N ARG A 65 -21.71 -2.12 15.98
CA ARG A 65 -21.53 -0.66 16.13
C ARG A 65 -20.20 -0.30 16.77
N PHE A 66 -19.78 -1.05 17.79
CA PHE A 66 -18.51 -0.84 18.46
C PHE A 66 -17.31 -1.04 17.51
N PHE A 67 -17.29 -2.11 16.72
CA PHE A 67 -16.24 -2.33 15.73
C PHE A 67 -16.31 -1.31 14.59
N CYS A 68 -17.49 -0.89 14.15
CA CYS A 68 -17.60 0.18 13.15
C CYS A 68 -16.97 1.49 13.64
N ALA A 69 -17.27 1.90 14.88
CA ALA A 69 -16.68 3.08 15.50
C ALA A 69 -15.16 2.97 15.61
N TYR A 70 -14.66 1.79 16.03
CA TYR A 70 -13.23 1.53 16.10
C TYR A 70 -12.53 1.59 14.74
N VAL A 71 -13.06 0.89 13.73
CA VAL A 71 -12.49 0.89 12.36
C VAL A 71 -12.45 2.31 11.81
N ARG A 72 -13.53 3.09 12.00
CA ARG A 72 -13.57 4.48 11.57
C ARG A 72 -12.50 5.33 12.29
N TYR A 73 -12.40 5.20 13.61
CA TYR A 73 -11.39 5.90 14.39
C TYR A 73 -9.96 5.59 13.94
N VAL A 74 -9.60 4.30 13.77
CA VAL A 74 -8.24 3.96 13.35
C VAL A 74 -7.95 4.41 11.92
N THR A 75 -8.96 4.48 11.05
CA THR A 75 -8.83 5.11 9.72
C THR A 75 -8.56 6.61 9.84
N HIS A 76 -9.28 7.35 10.70
CA HIS A 76 -9.08 8.79 10.90
C HIS A 76 -7.70 9.09 11.50
N LEU A 77 -7.30 8.34 12.53
CA LEU A 77 -5.98 8.44 13.14
C LEU A 77 -4.89 8.09 12.13
N GLY A 78 -5.08 7.01 11.36
CA GLY A 78 -4.16 6.62 10.29
C GLY A 78 -4.02 7.70 9.23
N ALA A 79 -5.11 8.34 8.81
CA ALA A 79 -5.10 9.45 7.86
C ALA A 79 -4.41 10.71 8.41
N TYR A 80 -4.60 11.01 9.70
CA TYR A 80 -3.88 12.08 10.37
C TYR A 80 -2.38 11.79 10.40
N LEU A 81 -1.96 10.62 10.89
CA LEU A 81 -0.56 10.21 10.95
C LEU A 81 0.09 10.12 9.55
N ALA A 82 -0.65 9.65 8.54
CA ALA A 82 -0.18 9.54 7.16
C ALA A 82 -0.11 10.88 6.40
N ILE A 83 -0.53 11.99 7.04
CA ILE A 83 -0.65 13.31 6.39
C ILE A 83 -1.63 13.33 5.21
N ALA A 84 -2.47 12.29 5.14
CA ALA A 84 -3.58 12.20 4.19
C ALA A 84 -4.74 13.13 4.56
N ALA A 85 -4.87 13.50 5.84
CA ALA A 85 -5.83 14.49 6.33
C ALA A 85 -5.17 15.54 7.24
N ASN A 86 -5.74 16.75 7.29
CA ASN A 86 -5.24 17.85 8.11
C ASN A 86 -5.85 17.98 9.52
N PRO A 87 -7.18 17.93 9.71
CA PRO A 87 -7.81 18.18 11.01
C PRO A 87 -7.38 17.18 12.08
N TYR A 88 -7.39 17.59 13.35
CA TYR A 88 -7.14 16.67 14.46
C TYR A 88 -8.34 15.72 14.63
N PRO A 89 -8.13 14.39 14.64
CA PRO A 89 -9.24 13.45 14.67
C PRO A 89 -9.87 13.34 16.07
N GLY A 90 -11.19 13.10 16.11
CA GLY A 90 -11.90 12.77 17.35
C GLY A 90 -11.48 11.40 17.91
N PHE A 91 -11.94 11.08 19.13
CA PHE A 91 -11.57 9.86 19.84
C PHE A 91 -12.57 8.70 19.70
N VAL A 92 -13.70 8.92 19.04
CA VAL A 92 -14.82 7.97 19.00
C VAL A 92 -15.22 7.50 17.60
N GLY A 93 -14.60 8.05 16.55
CA GLY A 93 -14.91 7.68 15.16
C GLY A 93 -16.28 8.17 14.70
N ASP A 94 -16.58 9.45 14.88
CA ASP A 94 -17.78 10.09 14.33
C ASP A 94 -17.66 10.29 12.81
N PRO A 95 -18.75 10.17 12.04
CA PRO A 95 -18.70 10.38 10.60
C PRO A 95 -18.37 11.83 10.22
N GLY A 96 -17.85 12.03 9.01
CA GLY A 96 -17.63 13.38 8.44
C GLY A 96 -16.19 13.90 8.52
N TYR A 97 -15.22 13.03 8.77
CA TYR A 97 -13.80 13.37 8.66
C TYR A 97 -13.37 13.42 7.17
N PRO A 98 -12.38 14.23 6.76
CA PRO A 98 -11.98 14.34 5.34
C PRO A 98 -11.55 13.04 4.67
N VAL A 99 -11.03 12.09 5.46
CA VAL A 99 -10.70 10.73 5.00
C VAL A 99 -11.52 9.76 5.83
N ASP A 100 -12.74 9.46 5.39
CA ASP A 100 -13.70 8.65 6.12
C ASP A 100 -13.92 7.28 5.46
N VAL A 101 -14.42 6.32 6.22
CA VAL A 101 -14.76 4.99 5.73
C VAL A 101 -16.27 4.76 5.79
N ARG A 102 -16.82 4.34 4.65
CA ARG A 102 -18.18 3.83 4.55
C ARG A 102 -18.18 2.38 5.02
N LEU A 103 -19.01 2.07 6.00
CA LEU A 103 -19.11 0.75 6.63
C LEU A 103 -20.56 0.25 6.51
N PRO A 104 -20.78 -1.08 6.52
CA PRO A 104 -22.12 -1.65 6.52
C PRO A 104 -22.94 -1.14 7.72
N ALA A 105 -24.13 -0.59 7.42
CA ALA A 105 -25.01 -0.05 8.46
C ALA A 105 -25.51 -1.12 9.43
N GLU A 106 -25.74 -2.33 8.93
CA GLU A 106 -26.29 -3.45 9.70
C GLU A 106 -25.43 -4.72 9.59
N PRO A 107 -25.40 -5.56 10.65
CA PRO A 107 -24.70 -6.84 10.63
C PRO A 107 -25.40 -7.84 9.70
N ALA A 108 -24.74 -8.18 8.60
CA ALA A 108 -25.21 -9.21 7.67
C ALA A 108 -25.01 -10.63 8.24
N ARG A 109 -25.86 -11.57 7.81
CA ARG A 109 -25.72 -12.99 8.14
C ARG A 109 -24.60 -13.61 7.33
N GLN A 110 -23.71 -14.36 7.98
CA GLN A 110 -22.52 -14.96 7.35
C GLN A 110 -22.50 -16.48 7.55
N ARG A 111 -21.77 -17.19 6.69
CA ARG A 111 -21.60 -18.64 6.80
C ARG A 111 -20.72 -18.98 8.00
N ARG A 112 -21.20 -19.83 8.90
CA ARG A 112 -20.51 -20.21 10.16
C ARG A 112 -19.13 -20.83 9.93
N TRP A 113 -19.00 -21.67 8.88
CA TRP A 113 -17.70 -22.23 8.52
C TRP A 113 -16.69 -21.14 8.14
N THR A 114 -17.11 -20.14 7.35
CA THR A 114 -16.28 -18.99 6.98
C THR A 114 -15.90 -18.15 8.22
N ILE A 115 -16.80 -18.02 9.20
CA ILE A 115 -16.49 -17.39 10.49
C ILE A 115 -15.42 -18.19 11.25
N ALA A 116 -15.56 -19.51 11.32
CA ALA A 116 -14.60 -20.37 12.03
C ALA A 116 -13.18 -20.25 11.46
N ILE A 117 -13.05 -20.33 10.13
CA ILE A 117 -11.75 -20.20 9.45
C ILE A 117 -11.30 -18.76 9.25
N ARG A 118 -12.08 -17.76 9.73
CA ARG A 118 -11.80 -16.33 9.50
C ARG A 118 -10.44 -15.93 10.02
N ILE A 119 -9.99 -16.49 11.15
CA ILE A 119 -8.69 -16.19 11.74
C ILE A 119 -7.56 -16.53 10.76
N LEU A 120 -7.65 -17.68 10.08
CA LEU A 120 -6.68 -18.09 9.07
C LEU A 120 -6.78 -17.24 7.80
N LEU A 121 -8.00 -16.98 7.32
CA LEU A 121 -8.22 -16.19 6.11
C LEU A 121 -7.88 -14.70 6.30
N ALA A 122 -8.01 -14.16 7.50
CA ALA A 122 -7.70 -12.76 7.78
C ALA A 122 -6.19 -12.53 7.80
N LEU A 123 -5.37 -13.54 8.12
CA LEU A 123 -3.93 -13.37 8.27
C LEU A 123 -3.23 -12.81 7.01
N PRO A 124 -3.44 -13.34 5.78
CA PRO A 124 -2.85 -12.75 4.58
C PRO A 124 -3.30 -11.30 4.34
N ALA A 125 -4.58 -11.00 4.58
CA ALA A 125 -5.10 -9.64 4.44
C ALA A 125 -4.52 -8.69 5.49
N LEU A 126 -4.32 -9.14 6.73
CA LEU A 126 -3.72 -8.35 7.80
C LEU A 126 -2.22 -8.09 7.55
N ILE A 127 -1.50 -9.06 6.99
CA ILE A 127 -0.11 -8.87 6.55
C ILE A 127 -0.06 -7.79 5.47
N LEU A 128 -0.90 -7.90 4.43
CA LEU A 128 -0.93 -6.90 3.38
C LEU A 128 -1.38 -5.52 3.89
N ALA A 129 -2.32 -5.47 4.83
CA ALA A 129 -2.74 -4.24 5.49
C ALA A 129 -1.63 -3.59 6.33
N GLY A 130 -0.78 -4.39 6.96
CA GLY A 130 0.41 -3.88 7.65
C GLY A 130 1.42 -3.29 6.66
N ILE A 131 1.66 -3.97 5.53
CA ILE A 131 2.57 -3.50 4.47
C ILE A 131 2.05 -2.21 3.82
N LEU A 132 0.76 -2.14 3.50
CA LEU A 132 0.18 -0.97 2.83
C LEU A 132 -0.13 0.19 3.79
N GLY A 133 -0.50 -0.10 5.03
CA GLY A 133 -0.87 0.88 6.04
C GLY A 133 0.32 1.58 6.68
N THR A 134 0.18 1.98 7.94
CA THR A 134 1.21 2.71 8.70
C THR A 134 2.30 1.79 9.29
N GLY A 135 2.16 0.48 9.14
CA GLY A 135 3.25 -0.48 9.38
C GLY A 135 3.68 -0.65 10.83
N LEU A 136 2.75 -0.77 11.78
CA LEU A 136 3.09 -1.33 13.09
C LEU A 136 3.10 -2.86 12.99
N HIS A 137 4.23 -3.43 12.54
CA HIS A 137 4.45 -4.88 12.60
C HIS A 137 5.24 -5.22 13.86
N SER A 138 4.60 -5.84 14.85
CA SER A 138 5.31 -6.63 15.88
C SER A 138 5.64 -8.01 15.29
N GLY A 139 6.47 -8.04 14.25
CA GLY A 139 6.87 -9.26 13.54
C GLY A 139 8.29 -9.69 13.91
N GLY A 140 8.63 -9.75 15.18
CA GLY A 140 9.87 -10.36 15.64
C GLY A 140 9.71 -11.87 15.66
N GLY A 141 9.99 -12.55 14.55
CA GLY A 141 10.16 -14.00 14.54
C GLY A 141 11.33 -14.36 15.46
N SER A 142 11.02 -14.91 16.63
CA SER A 142 11.99 -15.46 17.55
C SER A 142 12.52 -16.78 16.99
N TRP A 143 13.74 -16.77 16.48
CA TRP A 143 14.52 -17.99 16.29
C TRP A 143 15.33 -18.21 17.56
N GLU A 144 15.03 -19.30 18.27
CA GLU A 144 15.81 -19.71 19.44
C GLU A 144 17.11 -20.34 18.94
N SER A 145 18.21 -19.58 18.97
CA SER A 145 19.54 -20.17 18.93
C SER A 145 19.79 -20.82 20.28
N SER A 146 19.94 -22.14 20.30
CA SER A 146 20.26 -22.94 21.47
C SER A 146 21.69 -22.67 21.96
N GLU A 147 21.98 -21.46 22.45
CA GLU A 147 23.24 -21.16 23.14
C GLU A 147 23.04 -20.05 24.18
N GLY A 148 23.35 -20.39 25.43
CA GLY A 148 23.02 -19.63 26.63
C GLY A 148 23.79 -18.33 26.79
N SER A 149 23.38 -17.28 26.07
CA SER A 149 23.75 -15.90 26.39
C SER A 149 22.51 -15.06 26.69
N THR A 150 22.50 -14.43 27.87
CA THR A 150 21.51 -13.42 28.28
C THR A 150 21.77 -12.12 27.51
N GLY A 151 21.42 -12.10 26.22
CA GLY A 151 21.37 -10.89 25.41
C GLY A 151 20.06 -10.13 25.63
N SER A 152 20.13 -8.83 25.88
CA SER A 152 18.95 -7.97 25.94
C SER A 152 18.18 -8.01 24.60
N ARG A 153 16.95 -8.51 24.67
CA ARG A 153 16.01 -8.65 23.54
C ARG A 153 15.57 -7.29 23.00
N GLY A 154 16.22 -6.80 21.95
CA GLY A 154 15.73 -5.67 21.16
C GLY A 154 14.92 -6.16 19.97
N GLY A 155 13.60 -6.32 20.12
CA GLY A 155 12.73 -6.43 18.95
C GLY A 155 12.76 -5.11 18.19
N VAL A 156 13.34 -5.10 16.99
CA VAL A 156 13.30 -3.91 16.13
C VAL A 156 11.87 -3.77 15.62
N ALA A 157 11.12 -2.81 16.15
CA ALA A 157 9.88 -2.37 15.53
C ALA A 157 10.24 -1.65 14.23
N THR A 158 10.14 -2.37 13.10
CA THR A 158 10.36 -1.76 11.78
C THR A 158 9.13 -0.95 11.43
N PHE A 159 9.22 0.38 11.58
CA PHE A 159 8.29 1.32 10.96
C PHE A 159 8.56 1.33 9.46
N GLY A 160 7.61 0.91 8.62
CA GLY A 160 7.91 0.76 7.18
C GLY A 160 6.75 0.45 6.24
N GLY A 161 5.50 0.66 6.65
CA GLY A 161 4.37 0.51 5.74
C GLY A 161 4.33 1.62 4.68
N VAL A 162 3.72 1.35 3.52
CA VAL A 162 3.62 2.29 2.39
C VAL A 162 3.03 3.62 2.84
N ALA A 163 1.97 3.63 3.65
CA ALA A 163 1.38 4.87 4.15
C ALA A 163 2.33 5.62 5.11
N ALA A 164 3.18 4.92 5.88
CA ALA A 164 4.19 5.56 6.73
C ALA A 164 5.32 6.19 5.91
N ILE A 165 5.75 5.54 4.83
CA ILE A 165 6.72 6.12 3.88
C ILE A 165 6.11 7.34 3.20
N CYS A 166 4.86 7.26 2.75
CA CYS A 166 4.13 8.40 2.20
C CYS A 166 4.02 9.55 3.21
N ALA A 167 3.79 9.23 4.49
CA ALA A 167 3.76 10.20 5.57
C ALA A 167 5.11 10.90 5.74
N LEU A 168 6.20 10.13 5.78
CA LEU A 168 7.56 10.66 5.96
C LEU A 168 7.95 11.58 4.80
N LEU A 169 7.75 11.12 3.55
CA LEU A 169 8.03 11.94 2.37
C LEU A 169 7.08 13.16 2.29
N GLY A 170 5.81 12.94 2.62
CA GLY A 170 4.78 13.97 2.68
C GLY A 170 5.07 15.01 3.76
N TRP A 171 5.71 14.63 4.85
CA TRP A 171 6.13 15.53 5.93
C TRP A 171 7.17 16.53 5.42
N PHE A 172 8.25 16.05 4.79
CA PHE A 172 9.26 16.92 4.18
C PHE A 172 8.65 17.82 3.09
N ALA A 173 7.85 17.24 2.20
CA ALA A 173 7.19 17.98 1.12
C ALA A 173 6.23 19.05 1.66
N SER A 174 5.45 18.74 2.69
CA SER A 174 4.50 19.67 3.30
C SER A 174 5.18 20.78 4.10
N LEU A 175 6.32 20.50 4.74
CA LEU A 175 7.11 21.54 5.41
C LEU A 175 7.69 22.55 4.41
N ALA A 176 8.19 22.07 3.27
CA ALA A 176 8.73 22.92 2.22
C ALA A 176 7.64 23.71 1.48
N THR A 177 6.55 23.04 1.06
CA THR A 177 5.57 23.59 0.11
C THR A 177 4.26 24.05 0.76
N GLY A 178 3.98 23.64 2.00
CA GLY A 178 2.67 23.85 2.65
C GLY A 178 1.52 23.03 2.04
N ARG A 179 1.84 22.08 1.14
CA ARG A 179 0.86 21.24 0.45
C ARG A 179 1.31 19.78 0.43
N MET A 180 0.35 18.88 0.51
CA MET A 180 0.59 17.44 0.36
C MET A 180 0.65 17.08 -1.14
N PRO A 181 1.73 16.43 -1.62
CA PRO A 181 1.77 15.92 -3.00
C PRO A 181 0.65 14.91 -3.25
N LEU A 182 -0.11 15.09 -4.33
CA LEU A 182 -1.29 14.29 -4.65
C LEU A 182 -0.99 12.78 -4.73
N GLY A 183 0.13 12.41 -5.38
CA GLY A 183 0.54 11.00 -5.51
C GLY A 183 0.79 10.32 -4.16
N LEU A 184 1.48 11.00 -3.24
CA LEU A 184 1.73 10.48 -1.88
C LEU A 184 0.44 10.39 -1.07
N ARG A 185 -0.45 11.39 -1.18
CA ARG A 185 -1.77 11.36 -0.51
C ARG A 185 -2.61 10.20 -1.00
N ASN A 186 -2.69 10.00 -2.32
CA ASN A 186 -3.50 8.94 -2.94
C ASN A 186 -2.98 7.56 -2.54
N LEU A 187 -1.67 7.35 -2.59
CA LEU A 187 -1.07 6.08 -2.20
C LEU A 187 -1.27 5.77 -0.71
N GLY A 188 -1.10 6.77 0.16
CA GLY A 188 -1.38 6.63 1.59
C GLY A 188 -2.86 6.34 1.87
N ALA A 189 -3.78 7.03 1.16
CA ALA A 189 -5.22 6.80 1.26
C ALA A 189 -5.61 5.40 0.77
N TYR A 190 -5.03 4.92 -0.35
CA TYR A 190 -5.23 3.54 -0.81
C TYR A 190 -4.84 2.52 0.28
N GLY A 191 -3.67 2.71 0.92
CA GLY A 191 -3.24 1.84 2.01
C GLY A 191 -4.21 1.84 3.18
N LEU A 192 -4.69 3.01 3.59
CA LEU A 192 -5.70 3.16 4.65
C LEU A 192 -7.04 2.49 4.29
N GLY A 193 -7.48 2.61 3.04
CA GLY A 193 -8.69 1.95 2.54
C GLY A 193 -8.57 0.43 2.61
N TYR A 194 -7.43 -0.12 2.17
CA TYR A 194 -7.18 -1.56 2.26
C TYR A 194 -7.12 -2.03 3.72
N THR A 195 -6.43 -1.29 4.60
CA THR A 195 -6.40 -1.59 6.04
C THR A 195 -7.81 -1.60 6.64
N ALA A 196 -8.67 -0.66 6.26
CA ALA A 196 -10.06 -0.61 6.72
C ALA A 196 -10.87 -1.83 6.25
N GLN A 197 -10.69 -2.28 5.00
CA GLN A 197 -11.31 -3.51 4.50
C GLN A 197 -10.81 -4.74 5.28
N ALA A 198 -9.49 -4.86 5.50
CA ALA A 198 -8.89 -5.98 6.22
C ALA A 198 -9.36 -6.06 7.67
N TYR A 199 -9.41 -4.93 8.39
CA TYR A 199 -9.96 -4.89 9.75
C TYR A 199 -11.44 -5.20 9.78
N SER A 200 -12.22 -4.68 8.81
CA SER A 200 -13.65 -4.98 8.71
C SER A 200 -13.91 -6.47 8.46
N TYR A 201 -13.08 -7.12 7.63
CA TYR A 201 -13.16 -8.55 7.39
C TYR A 201 -12.77 -9.37 8.64
N GLY A 202 -11.66 -9.01 9.29
CA GLY A 202 -11.18 -9.68 10.51
C GLY A 202 -12.14 -9.55 11.69
N LEU A 203 -12.75 -8.37 11.86
CA LEU A 203 -13.74 -8.08 12.90
C LEU A 203 -15.17 -8.50 12.53
N LEU A 204 -15.35 -9.25 11.44
CA LEU A 204 -16.64 -9.79 11.01
C LEU A 204 -17.70 -8.73 10.63
N LEU A 205 -17.30 -7.51 10.32
CA LEU A 205 -18.21 -6.46 9.81
C LEU A 205 -18.70 -6.77 8.38
N THR A 206 -17.89 -7.50 7.60
CA THR A 206 -18.24 -7.96 6.26
C THR A 206 -17.77 -9.40 6.03
N ASP A 207 -18.49 -10.14 5.20
CA ASP A 207 -18.09 -11.45 4.71
C ASP A 207 -17.19 -11.40 3.48
N ARG A 208 -17.19 -10.27 2.77
CA ARG A 208 -16.43 -10.05 1.53
C ARG A 208 -14.95 -9.89 1.83
N TYR A 209 -14.12 -10.71 1.17
CA TYR A 209 -12.67 -10.65 1.31
C TYR A 209 -12.13 -9.29 0.81
N PRO A 210 -11.13 -8.68 1.48
CA PRO A 210 -10.55 -7.42 1.07
C PRO A 210 -10.06 -7.45 -0.37
N ASN A 211 -10.37 -6.42 -1.14
CA ASN A 211 -9.92 -6.30 -2.51
C ASN A 211 -8.64 -5.46 -2.57
N SER A 212 -7.60 -5.98 -3.21
CA SER A 212 -6.33 -5.26 -3.39
C SER A 212 -6.28 -4.45 -4.70
N ASP A 213 -7.39 -4.38 -5.43
CA ASP A 213 -7.52 -3.54 -6.62
C ASP A 213 -7.70 -2.06 -6.21
N PRO A 214 -6.74 -1.17 -6.53
CA PRO A 214 -6.80 0.25 -6.19
C PRO A 214 -8.07 0.95 -6.68
N GLU A 215 -8.63 0.55 -7.83
CA GLU A 215 -9.83 1.17 -8.39
C GLU A 215 -11.10 0.83 -7.60
N SER A 216 -11.06 -0.24 -6.80
CA SER A 216 -12.21 -0.71 -6.02
C SER A 216 -12.19 -0.27 -4.55
N VAL A 217 -11.02 0.13 -4.04
CA VAL A 217 -10.80 0.41 -2.60
C VAL A 217 -11.06 1.87 -2.25
N GLY A 218 -10.71 2.78 -3.16
CA GLY A 218 -10.83 4.23 -2.95
C GLY A 218 -11.62 4.92 -4.06
N PRO A 219 -11.68 6.26 -4.03
CA PRO A 219 -12.26 7.02 -5.12
C PRO A 219 -11.49 6.79 -6.42
N GLN A 220 -12.07 7.21 -7.56
CA GLN A 220 -11.33 7.26 -8.81
C GLN A 220 -10.09 8.16 -8.63
N TRP A 221 -8.91 7.55 -8.66
CA TRP A 221 -7.65 8.23 -8.42
C TRP A 221 -7.26 9.01 -9.69
N GLU A 222 -7.69 10.26 -9.80
CA GLU A 222 -7.23 11.13 -10.88
C GLU A 222 -5.74 11.47 -10.66
N LEU A 223 -4.87 10.87 -11.47
CA LEU A 223 -3.44 11.17 -11.49
C LEU A 223 -3.12 12.09 -12.68
N PRO A 224 -2.20 13.06 -12.51
CA PRO A 224 -1.71 13.86 -13.63
C PRO A 224 -1.15 12.96 -14.73
N GLN A 225 -1.31 13.37 -15.98
CA GLN A 225 -0.68 12.67 -17.10
C GLN A 225 0.83 12.65 -16.91
N HIS A 226 1.44 11.47 -17.04
CA HIS A 226 2.88 11.29 -16.93
C HIS A 226 3.46 10.78 -18.27
N PRO A 227 4.63 11.25 -18.71
CA PRO A 227 5.25 10.83 -19.99
C PRO A 227 5.67 9.36 -20.02
N VAL A 228 5.74 8.73 -18.84
CA VAL A 228 5.98 7.30 -18.68
C VAL A 228 4.71 6.67 -18.13
N ARG A 229 4.16 5.67 -18.84
CA ARG A 229 2.94 4.96 -18.45
C ARG A 229 3.16 3.46 -18.51
N LEU A 230 2.51 2.74 -17.61
CA LEU A 230 2.43 1.29 -17.63
C LEU A 230 1.16 0.88 -18.36
N GLU A 231 1.29 0.01 -19.36
CA GLU A 231 0.20 -0.57 -20.12
C GLU A 231 0.05 -2.03 -19.72
N LEU A 232 -1.14 -2.41 -19.28
CA LEU A 232 -1.46 -3.75 -18.84
C LEU A 232 -2.48 -4.37 -19.79
N ALA A 233 -2.05 -5.35 -20.57
CA ALA A 233 -2.88 -6.14 -21.48
C ALA A 233 -2.94 -7.63 -21.08
N ASP A 234 -2.49 -7.96 -19.87
CA ASP A 234 -2.44 -9.33 -19.37
C ASP A 234 -3.84 -9.92 -19.08
N ASP A 235 -4.01 -11.22 -19.33
CA ASP A 235 -5.29 -11.94 -19.21
C ASP A 235 -5.56 -12.51 -17.80
N GLY A 236 -4.63 -12.31 -16.87
CA GLY A 236 -4.69 -12.82 -15.49
C GLY A 236 -4.46 -14.33 -15.34
N ARG A 237 -4.24 -15.08 -16.43
CA ARG A 237 -4.06 -16.54 -16.36
C ARG A 237 -2.62 -16.90 -16.01
N ARG A 238 -2.44 -17.84 -15.09
CA ARG A 238 -1.12 -18.30 -14.64
C ARG A 238 -1.00 -19.81 -14.81
N SER A 239 0.01 -20.26 -15.56
CA SER A 239 0.30 -21.69 -15.68
C SER A 239 1.00 -22.17 -14.40
N ARG A 240 0.58 -23.33 -13.86
CA ARG A 240 1.17 -23.90 -12.64
C ARG A 240 2.67 -24.19 -12.81
N LEU A 241 3.08 -24.60 -14.02
CA LEU A 241 4.47 -24.91 -14.34
C LEU A 241 5.32 -23.64 -14.36
N THR A 242 4.85 -22.58 -15.02
CA THR A 242 5.58 -21.30 -15.06
C THR A 242 5.63 -20.63 -13.70
N VAL A 243 4.61 -20.80 -12.86
CA VAL A 243 4.61 -20.32 -11.46
C VAL A 243 5.65 -21.06 -10.63
N PHE A 244 5.70 -22.40 -10.71
CA PHE A 244 6.59 -23.20 -9.89
C PHE A 244 8.07 -23.03 -10.28
N PHE A 245 8.39 -23.11 -11.57
CA PHE A 245 9.77 -22.99 -12.06
C PHE A 245 10.20 -21.56 -12.36
N ARG A 246 9.43 -20.55 -11.92
CA ARG A 246 9.64 -19.17 -12.35
C ARG A 246 11.00 -18.60 -11.99
N PHE A 247 11.43 -18.84 -10.75
CA PHE A 247 12.71 -18.37 -10.26
C PHE A 247 13.87 -19.05 -10.99
N LEU A 248 13.74 -20.33 -11.34
CA LEU A 248 14.73 -21.04 -12.13
C LEU A 248 14.83 -20.46 -13.55
N PHE A 249 13.68 -20.22 -14.19
CA PHE A 249 13.64 -19.60 -15.52
C PHE A 249 14.09 -18.14 -15.53
N ALA A 250 14.00 -17.43 -14.40
CA ALA A 250 14.47 -16.06 -14.28
C ALA A 250 15.99 -15.93 -14.09
N ILE A 251 16.72 -17.01 -13.82
CA ILE A 251 18.18 -16.97 -13.59
C ILE A 251 18.94 -16.31 -14.75
N PRO A 252 18.72 -16.70 -16.03
CA PRO A 252 19.37 -16.03 -17.15
C PRO A 252 19.05 -14.52 -17.20
N HIS A 253 17.81 -14.15 -16.87
CA HIS A 253 17.38 -12.75 -16.83
C HIS A 253 18.06 -11.97 -15.72
N PHE A 254 18.28 -12.56 -14.55
CA PHE A 254 19.00 -11.90 -13.45
C PHE A 254 20.47 -11.65 -13.81
N VAL A 255 21.16 -12.63 -14.42
CA VAL A 255 22.53 -12.46 -14.89
C VAL A 255 22.58 -11.37 -15.97
N TRP A 256 21.66 -11.40 -16.93
CA TRP A 256 21.59 -10.39 -17.97
C TRP A 256 21.23 -8.99 -17.42
N LEU A 257 20.29 -8.90 -16.48
CA LEU A 257 19.93 -7.64 -15.81
C LEU A 257 21.11 -7.07 -15.03
N LEU A 258 21.91 -7.91 -14.37
CA LEU A 258 23.09 -7.45 -13.63
C LEU A 258 24.09 -6.80 -14.60
N LEU A 259 24.41 -7.48 -15.70
CA LEU A 259 25.32 -6.97 -16.74
C LEU A 259 24.77 -5.71 -17.40
N TRP A 260 23.50 -5.70 -17.79
CA TRP A 260 22.88 -4.56 -18.44
C TRP A 260 22.71 -3.37 -17.49
N THR A 261 22.48 -3.60 -16.19
CA THR A 261 22.43 -2.52 -15.18
C THR A 261 23.75 -1.75 -15.13
N PHE A 262 24.89 -2.44 -15.26
CA PHE A 262 26.19 -1.76 -15.33
C PHE A 262 26.30 -0.86 -16.58
N ALA A 263 25.91 -1.38 -17.75
CA ALA A 263 25.90 -0.59 -18.99
C ALA A 263 24.89 0.57 -18.93
N ALA A 264 23.70 0.35 -18.37
CA ALA A 264 22.66 1.35 -18.14
C ALA A 264 23.12 2.44 -17.18
N PHE A 265 23.86 2.08 -16.13
CA PHE A 265 24.45 3.04 -15.21
C PHE A 265 25.45 3.98 -15.91
N LEU A 266 26.36 3.44 -16.72
CA LEU A 266 27.29 4.25 -17.51
C LEU A 266 26.55 5.13 -18.53
N ALA A 267 25.54 4.57 -19.21
CA ALA A 267 24.71 5.32 -20.15
C ALA A 267 23.89 6.44 -19.47
N ALA A 268 23.43 6.22 -18.23
CA ALA A 268 22.70 7.21 -17.45
C ALA A 268 23.60 8.38 -17.05
N ILE A 269 24.84 8.11 -16.63
CA ILE A 269 25.84 9.17 -16.35
C ILE A 269 26.12 9.96 -17.63
N ALA A 270 26.41 9.29 -18.75
CA ALA A 270 26.64 9.94 -20.03
C ALA A 270 25.41 10.77 -20.47
N ASN A 271 24.20 10.24 -20.28
CA ASN A 271 22.97 10.94 -20.61
C ASN A 271 22.76 12.17 -19.72
N GLY A 272 23.10 12.09 -18.43
CA GLY A 272 23.07 13.23 -17.51
C GLY A 272 23.99 14.37 -17.95
N VAL A 273 25.22 14.05 -18.37
CA VAL A 273 26.16 15.05 -18.92
C VAL A 273 25.61 15.68 -20.20
N VAL A 274 25.08 14.87 -21.12
CA VAL A 274 24.50 15.39 -22.37
C VAL A 274 23.27 16.26 -22.11
N ALA A 275 22.38 15.82 -21.22
CA ALA A 275 21.19 16.57 -20.84
C ALA A 275 21.55 17.89 -20.16
N LEU A 276 22.62 17.92 -19.35
CA LEU A 276 23.11 19.15 -18.72
C LEU A 276 23.61 20.17 -19.74
N VAL A 277 24.32 19.72 -20.78
CA VAL A 277 24.91 20.58 -21.82
C VAL A 277 23.88 21.01 -22.87
N ARG A 278 23.03 20.09 -23.33
CA ARG A 278 22.08 20.31 -24.44
C ARG A 278 20.65 20.63 -23.99
N GLY A 279 20.34 20.47 -22.71
CA GLY A 279 18.98 20.58 -22.17
C GLY A 279 18.03 19.46 -22.59
N ARG A 280 18.52 18.41 -23.27
CA ARG A 280 17.75 17.24 -23.71
C ARG A 280 18.63 16.00 -23.79
N SER A 281 18.04 14.83 -23.56
CA SER A 281 18.72 13.53 -23.71
C SER A 281 19.16 13.30 -25.16
N ALA A 282 20.27 12.60 -25.35
CA ALA A 282 20.64 12.12 -26.69
C ALA A 282 19.71 11.00 -27.11
N GLU A 283 19.21 11.03 -28.35
CA GLU A 283 18.30 10.02 -28.89
C GLU A 283 18.81 8.56 -28.72
N PRO A 284 20.09 8.23 -28.99
CA PRO A 284 20.59 6.86 -28.78
C PRO A 284 20.60 6.44 -27.31
N LEU A 285 20.98 7.36 -26.40
CA LEU A 285 21.03 7.08 -24.96
C LEU A 285 19.62 6.94 -24.38
N HIS A 286 18.69 7.81 -24.80
CA HIS A 286 17.28 7.73 -24.43
C HIS A 286 16.68 6.39 -24.84
N ARG A 287 16.89 5.98 -26.10
CA ARG A 287 16.39 4.69 -26.61
C ARG A 287 16.97 3.50 -25.85
N PHE A 288 18.28 3.54 -25.54
CA PHE A 288 18.94 2.49 -24.79
C PHE A 288 18.41 2.38 -23.36
N LEU A 289 18.30 3.50 -22.64
CA LEU A 289 17.75 3.53 -21.27
C LEU A 289 16.27 3.15 -21.25
N ALA A 290 15.48 3.58 -22.24
CA ALA A 290 14.09 3.19 -22.38
C ALA A 290 13.92 1.68 -22.60
N ALA A 291 14.79 1.07 -23.42
CA ALA A 291 14.81 -0.38 -23.62
C ALA A 291 15.19 -1.13 -22.34
N TYR A 292 16.18 -0.62 -21.58
CA TYR A 292 16.54 -1.17 -20.27
C TYR A 292 15.38 -1.12 -19.28
N VAL A 293 14.70 0.03 -19.16
CA VAL A 293 13.55 0.19 -18.24
C VAL A 293 12.40 -0.74 -18.63
N ARG A 294 12.06 -0.85 -19.92
CA ARG A 294 11.07 -1.81 -20.42
C ARG A 294 11.47 -3.24 -20.09
N TYR A 295 12.69 -3.65 -20.41
CA TYR A 295 13.18 -4.98 -20.11
C TYR A 295 13.13 -5.31 -18.62
N ALA A 296 13.61 -4.40 -17.76
CA ALA A 296 13.54 -4.57 -16.31
C ALA A 296 12.10 -4.75 -15.84
N ALA A 297 11.15 -3.98 -16.36
CA ALA A 297 9.74 -4.13 -16.04
C ALA A 297 9.15 -5.46 -16.53
N HIS A 298 9.51 -5.92 -17.72
CA HIS A 298 9.10 -7.23 -18.25
C HIS A 298 9.61 -8.37 -17.34
N VAL A 299 10.85 -8.29 -16.87
CA VAL A 299 11.42 -9.28 -15.95
C VAL A 299 10.84 -9.18 -14.54
N THR A 300 10.56 -7.97 -14.04
CA THR A 300 9.88 -7.81 -12.76
C THR A 300 8.47 -8.39 -12.83
N ALA A 301 7.68 -8.02 -13.83
CA ALA A 301 6.33 -8.57 -14.07
C ALA A 301 6.37 -10.09 -14.29
N PHE A 302 7.41 -10.54 -14.99
CA PHE A 302 8.10 -11.82 -14.88
C PHE A 302 7.98 -12.45 -13.48
N VAL A 303 8.94 -12.13 -12.65
CA VAL A 303 9.18 -12.76 -11.35
C VAL A 303 8.00 -12.56 -10.38
N THR A 304 7.30 -11.43 -10.41
CA THR A 304 6.23 -11.08 -9.47
C THR A 304 4.85 -11.59 -9.87
N LEU A 305 4.74 -12.43 -10.91
CA LEU A 305 3.48 -13.01 -11.39
C LEU A 305 2.47 -12.00 -11.97
N VAL A 306 2.90 -10.78 -12.28
CA VAL A 306 2.02 -9.77 -12.91
C VAL A 306 1.79 -10.08 -14.39
N ALA A 307 2.78 -10.65 -15.07
CA ALA A 307 2.62 -11.22 -16.40
C ALA A 307 2.77 -12.75 -16.34
N ASN A 308 2.54 -13.47 -17.44
CA ASN A 308 2.85 -14.91 -17.56
C ASN A 308 3.90 -15.28 -18.63
N PRO A 309 3.94 -14.68 -19.84
CA PRO A 309 4.86 -15.14 -20.87
C PRO A 309 6.32 -14.88 -20.51
N PHE A 310 7.22 -15.74 -20.98
CA PHE A 310 8.65 -15.57 -20.78
C PHE A 310 9.16 -14.31 -21.49
N PRO A 311 9.82 -13.37 -20.79
CA PRO A 311 10.22 -12.11 -21.40
C PRO A 311 11.42 -12.27 -22.34
N GLY A 312 11.43 -11.51 -23.44
CA GLY A 312 12.61 -11.39 -24.30
C GLY A 312 13.75 -10.62 -23.61
N PHE A 313 14.96 -10.67 -24.16
CA PHE A 313 16.18 -10.13 -23.53
C PHE A 313 16.50 -8.66 -23.86
N THR A 314 15.63 -7.98 -24.62
CA THR A 314 15.96 -6.69 -25.26
C THR A 314 14.96 -5.58 -24.95
N GLY A 315 13.87 -5.85 -24.21
CA GLY A 315 12.88 -4.82 -23.85
C GLY A 315 12.11 -4.26 -25.05
N VAL A 316 11.90 -5.08 -26.07
CA VAL A 316 11.09 -4.74 -27.26
C VAL A 316 9.63 -4.60 -26.84
N PRO A 317 8.91 -3.58 -27.37
CA PRO A 317 7.49 -3.40 -27.05
C PRO A 317 6.61 -4.60 -27.41
N GLY A 318 5.46 -4.71 -26.76
CA GLY A 318 4.46 -5.76 -27.03
C GLY A 318 4.44 -6.90 -26.01
N TYR A 319 5.08 -6.72 -24.85
CA TYR A 319 4.90 -7.60 -23.70
C TYR A 319 3.59 -7.26 -22.96
N PRO A 320 2.89 -8.20 -22.29
CA PRO A 320 1.62 -7.91 -21.62
C PRO A 320 1.66 -6.84 -20.53
N VAL A 321 2.85 -6.59 -19.97
CA VAL A 321 3.11 -5.47 -19.06
C VAL A 321 4.17 -4.62 -19.71
N ASP A 322 3.78 -3.55 -20.40
CA ASP A 322 4.73 -2.71 -21.12
C ASP A 322 4.83 -1.32 -20.52
N ILE A 323 5.96 -0.66 -20.78
CA ILE A 323 6.15 0.74 -20.37
C ILE A 323 6.23 1.59 -21.63
N SER A 324 5.22 2.43 -21.83
CA SER A 324 5.28 3.49 -22.83
C SER A 324 6.07 4.67 -22.28
N ILE A 325 7.12 5.05 -23.01
CA ILE A 325 8.04 6.14 -22.67
C ILE A 325 8.01 7.13 -23.83
N GLY A 326 7.65 8.38 -23.56
CA GLY A 326 7.65 9.45 -24.55
C GLY A 326 9.02 9.71 -25.20
N PRO A 327 9.05 10.48 -26.31
CA PRO A 327 10.30 10.91 -26.92
C PRO A 327 11.14 11.78 -25.97
N PRO A 328 12.44 11.98 -26.23
CA PRO A 328 13.27 12.82 -25.37
C PRO A 328 12.82 14.29 -25.45
N GLU A 329 12.19 14.76 -24.39
CA GLU A 329 11.76 16.15 -24.24
C GLU A 329 12.83 17.01 -23.57
N ARG A 330 12.65 18.34 -23.66
CA ARG A 330 13.54 19.30 -23.02
C ARG A 330 13.37 19.22 -21.49
N GLN A 331 14.46 18.97 -20.78
CA GLN A 331 14.46 18.95 -19.32
C GLN A 331 14.47 20.39 -18.80
N SER A 332 13.36 20.83 -18.19
CA SER A 332 13.30 22.17 -17.59
C SER A 332 14.07 22.18 -16.26
N ARG A 333 14.83 23.25 -16.00
CA ARG A 333 15.50 23.48 -14.71
C ARG A 333 14.56 24.05 -13.64
N TRP A 334 13.34 24.46 -14.03
CA TRP A 334 12.41 25.22 -13.21
C TRP A 334 10.98 24.81 -13.54
N VAL A 335 10.50 23.77 -12.86
CA VAL A 335 9.10 23.60 -12.50
C VAL A 335 9.03 23.57 -10.99
#